data_AF-A0A7C7WV82-F1
#
_entry.id   AF-A0A7C7WV82-F1
#
_cell.length_a   1.000
_cell.length_b   1.000
_cell.length_c   1.000
_cell.angle_alpha   90.00
_cell.angle_beta   90.00
_cell.angle_gamma   90.00
#
_symmetry.space_group_name_H-M   'P 1'
#
loop_
_entity.id
_entity.type
_entity.pdbx_description
1 polymer ?
#
loop_
_entity_poly.entity_id
_entity_poly.type
_entity_poly.pdbx_seq_one_letter_code
_entity_poly.pdbx_strand_id
1 'polypeptide(L)' 'MYRNHDEKLNEATDEGWVYGTISVDRKTVSSAGRVASCMRCHDSAPHGRLFGLKDLSPFFTKSKEPANSAAER' A
#
# COMPACT_ATOMS: atom_id res chain seq x y z
N MET A 1 -16.11 -14.66 21.28
CA MET A 1 -15.29 -15.04 20.11
C MET A 1 -15.28 -13.86 19.16
N TYR A 2 -14.29 -12.97 19.27
CA TYR A 2 -14.13 -11.90 18.29
C TYR A 2 -13.62 -12.53 17.00
N ARG A 3 -14.47 -12.54 15.98
CA ARG A 3 -14.12 -12.98 14.64
C ARG A 3 -13.20 -11.88 14.09
N ASN A 4 -11.92 -12.16 13.90
CA ASN A 4 -10.95 -11.19 13.38
C ASN A 4 -11.41 -10.73 11.98
N HIS A 5 -12.09 -9.60 11.91
CA HIS A 5 -12.64 -9.06 10.66
C HIS A 5 -11.52 -8.68 9.67
N ASP A 6 -10.30 -8.49 10.18
CA ASP A 6 -9.10 -8.11 9.44
C ASP A 6 -8.62 -9.22 8.49
N GLU A 7 -8.82 -10.48 8.88
CA GLU A 7 -8.39 -11.67 8.12
C GLU A 7 -9.33 -12.03 6.97
N LYS A 8 -10.47 -11.33 6.83
CA LYS A 8 -11.34 -11.44 5.65
C LYS A 8 -11.08 -10.32 4.63
N LEU A 9 -10.50 -9.21 5.08
CA LEU A 9 -10.18 -8.06 4.24
C LEU A 9 -8.90 -8.27 3.42
N ASN A 10 -7.93 -9.01 3.95
CA ASN A 10 -6.70 -9.37 3.22
C ASN A 10 -6.97 -10.31 2.02
N GLU A 11 -7.96 -11.19 2.07
CA GLU A 11 -8.33 -12.07 0.95
C GLU A 11 -9.01 -11.29 -0.18
N ALA A 12 -9.78 -10.24 0.16
CA ALA A 12 -10.51 -9.40 -0.79
C ALA A 12 -9.64 -8.33 -1.46
N THR A 13 -8.47 -8.05 -0.90
CA THR A 13 -7.56 -6.97 -1.33
C THR A 13 -6.20 -7.52 -1.67
N ASP A 14 -5.39 -6.75 -2.37
CA ASP A 14 -3.98 -7.04 -2.58
C ASP A 14 -3.15 -6.27 -1.56
N GLU A 15 -2.98 -6.85 -0.36
CA GLU A 15 -2.28 -6.20 0.76
C GLU A 15 -2.84 -4.80 1.09
N GLY A 16 -4.18 -4.68 1.10
CA GLY A 16 -4.87 -3.40 1.32
C GLY A 16 -5.14 -2.59 0.05
N TRP A 17 -4.64 -3.00 -1.13
CA TRP A 17 -4.97 -2.36 -2.40
C TRP A 17 -6.24 -2.95 -3.03
N VAL A 18 -7.06 -2.07 -3.60
CA VAL A 18 -8.23 -2.42 -4.40
C VAL A 18 -8.06 -1.79 -5.78
N TYR A 19 -8.15 -2.61 -6.81
CA TYR A 19 -8.12 -2.18 -8.20
C TYR A 19 -9.52 -2.09 -8.73
N GLY A 20 -9.78 -1.12 -9.62
CA GLY A 20 -11.09 -0.99 -10.24
C GLY A 20 -10.99 -0.50 -11.67
N THR A 21 -11.87 -1.02 -12.51
CA THR A 21 -12.08 -0.51 -13.87
C THR A 21 -13.47 0.10 -13.95
N ILE A 22 -13.57 1.26 -14.58
CA ILE A 22 -14.83 1.97 -14.77
C ILE A 22 -15.07 2.20 -16.25
N SER A 23 -16.35 2.25 -16.61
CA SER A 23 -16.78 2.67 -17.94
C SER A 23 -16.43 4.16 -18.18
N VAL A 24 -16.36 4.56 -19.44
CA VAL A 24 -16.01 5.93 -19.85
C VAL A 24 -16.96 6.98 -19.27
N ASP A 25 -18.23 6.59 -19.01
CA ASP A 25 -19.23 7.44 -18.38
C ASP A 25 -18.92 7.76 -16.90
N ARG A 26 -17.96 7.05 -16.29
CA ARG A 26 -17.58 7.10 -14.88
C ARG A 26 -18.70 6.75 -13.90
N LYS A 27 -19.77 6.12 -14.37
CA LYS A 27 -20.93 5.72 -13.55
C LYS A 27 -20.95 4.23 -13.28
N THR A 28 -20.40 3.44 -14.19
CA THR A 28 -20.44 1.98 -14.08
C THR A 28 -19.06 1.43 -13.73
N VAL A 29 -18.97 0.73 -12.60
CA VAL A 29 -17.78 -0.08 -12.24
C VAL A 29 -17.90 -1.43 -12.91
N SER A 30 -16.93 -1.79 -13.76
CA SER A 30 -16.91 -3.08 -14.46
C SER A 30 -16.10 -4.15 -13.74
N SER A 31 -15.19 -3.76 -12.84
CA SER A 31 -14.43 -4.68 -11.98
C SER A 31 -13.96 -3.94 -10.72
N ALA A 32 -13.88 -4.64 -9.59
CA ALA A 32 -13.34 -4.13 -8.33
C ALA A 32 -12.72 -5.26 -7.49
N GLY A 33 -11.65 -4.96 -6.75
CA GLY A 33 -10.99 -5.90 -5.84
C GLY A 33 -9.60 -6.30 -6.34
N ARG A 34 -9.25 -7.58 -6.18
CA ARG A 34 -8.01 -8.18 -6.73
C ARG A 34 -8.16 -8.42 -8.24
N VAL A 35 -7.92 -7.37 -9.03
CA VAL A 35 -7.99 -7.45 -10.50
C VAL A 35 -6.64 -7.92 -11.06
N ALA A 36 -6.58 -9.18 -11.50
CA ALA A 36 -5.33 -9.83 -11.91
C ALA A 36 -4.55 -9.07 -12.99
N SER A 37 -5.23 -8.47 -13.97
CA SER A 37 -4.59 -7.67 -15.02
C SER A 37 -3.93 -6.40 -14.50
N CYS A 38 -4.50 -5.77 -13.46
CA CYS A 38 -3.91 -4.60 -12.80
C CYS A 38 -2.71 -5.01 -11.94
N MET A 39 -2.88 -6.05 -11.13
CA MET A 39 -1.84 -6.56 -10.23
C MET A 39 -0.58 -6.99 -10.98
N ARG A 40 -0.72 -7.51 -12.22
CA ARG A 40 0.40 -8.00 -13.04
C ARG A 40 1.58 -7.02 -13.16
N CYS A 41 1.31 -5.72 -13.16
CA CYS A 41 2.37 -4.70 -13.17
C CYS A 41 2.51 -4.00 -11.82
N HIS A 42 1.40 -3.76 -11.11
CA HIS A 42 1.43 -2.99 -9.87
C HIS A 42 2.15 -3.72 -8.74
N ASP A 43 2.04 -5.03 -8.62
CA ASP A 43 2.74 -5.80 -7.58
C ASP A 43 4.26 -5.58 -7.60
N SER A 44 4.83 -5.41 -8.80
CA SER A 44 6.26 -5.15 -9.01
C SER A 44 6.63 -3.65 -9.03
N ALA A 45 5.71 -2.75 -8.70
CA ALA A 45 6.02 -1.31 -8.72
C ALA A 45 6.99 -0.93 -7.59
N PRO A 46 7.91 0.02 -7.83
CA PRO A 46 9.03 0.31 -6.94
C PRO A 46 8.63 0.88 -5.57
N HIS A 47 7.41 1.43 -5.45
CA HIS A 47 6.94 2.10 -4.23
C HIS A 47 5.59 1.57 -3.80
N GLY A 48 5.52 0.26 -3.52
CA GLY A 48 4.33 -0.37 -2.95
C GLY A 48 3.10 -0.20 -3.85
N ARG A 49 3.20 -0.65 -5.11
CA ARG A 49 2.15 -0.55 -6.14
C ARG A 49 1.94 0.82 -6.79
N LEU A 50 2.77 1.83 -6.47
CA LEU A 50 2.75 3.14 -7.09
C LEU A 50 3.91 3.36 -8.07
N PHE A 51 3.64 4.11 -9.14
CA PHE A 51 4.61 4.54 -10.15
C PHE A 51 4.78 6.07 -10.12
N GLY A 52 5.92 6.55 -10.62
CA GLY A 52 6.15 7.99 -10.85
C GLY A 52 6.42 8.81 -9.58
N LEU A 53 6.47 8.18 -8.41
CA LEU A 53 6.99 8.82 -7.22
C LEU A 53 8.49 9.04 -7.42
N LYS A 54 8.93 10.29 -7.25
CA LYS A 54 10.36 10.60 -7.18
C LYS A 54 10.88 10.06 -5.87
N ASP A 55 12.03 9.40 -5.91
CA ASP A 55 12.71 9.05 -4.67
C ASP A 55 13.14 10.35 -3.96
N LEU A 56 12.46 10.66 -2.86
CA LEU A 56 12.76 11.81 -2.01
C LEU A 56 13.74 11.44 -0.89
N SER A 57 14.29 10.21 -0.89
CA SER A 57 15.31 9.76 0.07
C SER A 57 16.49 10.74 0.25
N PRO A 58 16.96 11.50 -0.77
CA PRO A 58 18.05 12.47 -0.56
C PRO A 58 17.65 13.66 0.34
N PHE A 59 16.35 13.92 0.52
CA PHE A 59 15.83 15.06 1.29
C PHE A 59 15.29 14.67 2.67
N PHE A 60 15.20 13.37 2.97
CA PHE A 60 14.76 12.83 4.26
C PHE A 60 15.90 12.15 5.05
N THR A 61 17.16 12.53 4.82
CA THR A 61 18.27 12.01 5.62
C THR A 61 18.29 12.64 7.02
N LYS A 62 17.71 11.89 7.97
CA LYS A 62 18.13 11.78 9.38
C LYS A 62 17.87 12.99 10.29
N SER A 63 16.66 13.07 10.87
CA SER A 63 16.56 13.50 12.26
C SER A 63 17.20 12.41 13.13
N LYS A 64 18.44 12.62 13.58
CA LYS A 64 19.02 11.82 14.67
C LYS A 64 18.06 11.89 15.86
N GLU A 65 17.43 10.78 16.23
CA GLU A 65 17.03 10.58 17.62
C GLU A 65 18.32 10.44 18.45
N PRO A 66 18.51 11.20 19.54
CA PRO A 66 19.58 10.89 20.47
C PRO A 66 19.21 9.58 21.17
N ALA A 67 20.14 8.62 21.11
CA ALA A 67 20.11 7.44 21.97
C ALA A 67 19.99 7.92 23.42
N ASN A 68 18.93 7.50 24.12
CA ASN A 68 18.89 7.56 25.57
C ASN A 68 20.10 6.78 26.07
N SER A 69 21.16 7.49 26.49
CA SER A 69 22.27 6.88 27.20
C SER A 69 21.78 6.45 28.57
N ALA A 70 22.04 5.19 28.87
CA ALA A 70 21.97 4.59 30.18
C ALA A 70 22.33 5.56 31.31
N ALA A 71 21.39 5.74 32.25
CA ALA A 71 21.72 6.15 33.60
C ALA A 71 22.35 4.93 34.28
N GLU A 72 23.67 4.91 34.36
CA GLU A 72 24.43 3.93 35.15
C GLU A 72 25.41 4.69 36.06
N ARG A 73 25.11 4.59 37.36
CA ARG A 73 25.86 4.98 38.58
C ARG A 73 25.82 6.44 39.04
#